data_AF-A0A1D8G774-F1
#
_entry.id   AF-A0A1D8G774-F1
#
_cell.length_a   1.000
_cell.length_b   1.000
_cell.length_c   1.000
_cell.angle_alpha   90.00
_cell.angle_beta   90.00
_cell.angle_gamma   90.00
#
_symmetry.space_group_name_H-M   'P 1'
#
loop_
_entity.id
_entity.type
_entity.pdbx_description
1 polymer ?
#
loop_
_entity_poly.entity_id
_entity_poly.type
_entity_poly.pdbx_seq_one_letter_code
_entity_poly.pdbx_strand_id
1 'polypeptide(L)'
;MGGSIRDTDGRGRLGGVLSGLAVAVGCVLFLGGFAWGAVLYRPYTVPTDSMSPTVTAGDRVLAQRIDGSEVRRGDVVVFTDARWGGLPMIKRVVGLDGDRVACCDADGRLTVNGTPVPEPYLRSQGWGGKEAASPTGFSATVPDGHLFLLGDQRAGSQDSRVHLQEPGGGSVPRGAVTARLDAVVWPVGGAAVVDRPLSFAALPGGVSEPGPVRTLGWAVLAGAVLVLGGAAYGPLARLGAGRGSGAGRVPGAGRGQDSGRTGPGAAPGARPPGGARDASPDGSSGGARRRVTGEG
;
A
#
# COMPACT_ATOMS: atom_id res chain seq x y z
N MET A 1 -21.90 -37.73 52.58
CA MET A 1 -20.58 -37.62 51.94
C MET A 1 -20.67 -36.61 50.81
N GLY A 2 -20.16 -35.40 51.02
CA GLY A 2 -19.98 -34.40 49.97
C GLY A 2 -18.70 -34.68 49.19
N GLY A 3 -18.75 -34.51 47.88
CA GLY A 3 -17.63 -34.78 46.98
C GLY A 3 -17.71 -33.93 45.71
N SER A 4 -17.10 -32.75 45.80
CA SER A 4 -16.66 -31.80 44.78
C SER A 4 -17.14 -31.96 43.32
N ILE A 5 -18.03 -31.06 42.90
CA ILE A 5 -18.08 -30.57 41.51
C ILE A 5 -16.74 -29.85 41.28
N ARG A 6 -15.86 -30.42 40.45
CA ARG A 6 -14.63 -29.74 40.02
C ARG A 6 -14.98 -28.86 38.82
N ASP A 7 -14.95 -27.55 39.05
CA ASP A 7 -15.01 -26.50 38.03
C ASP A 7 -13.91 -26.68 36.96
N THR A 8 -14.24 -27.34 35.86
CA THR A 8 -13.42 -27.34 34.64
C THR A 8 -14.01 -26.50 33.50
N ASP A 9 -15.21 -25.95 33.67
CA ASP A 9 -15.96 -25.26 32.59
C ASP A 9 -15.57 -23.78 32.40
N GLY A 10 -14.83 -23.18 33.34
CA GLY A 10 -14.51 -21.75 33.30
C GLY A 10 -13.56 -21.34 32.16
N ARG A 11 -12.62 -22.22 31.76
CA ARG A 11 -11.57 -21.88 30.77
C ARG A 11 -12.06 -21.91 29.31
N GLY A 12 -13.00 -22.80 28.98
CA GLY A 12 -13.56 -22.90 27.62
C GLY A 12 -14.55 -21.79 27.30
N ARG A 13 -15.38 -21.39 28.28
CA ARG A 13 -16.37 -20.31 28.12
C ARG A 13 -15.71 -18.94 27.99
N LEU A 14 -14.67 -18.66 28.78
CA LEU A 14 -13.92 -17.40 28.70
C LEU A 14 -13.19 -17.26 27.36
N GLY A 15 -12.56 -18.33 26.88
CA GLY A 15 -11.88 -18.34 25.57
C GLY A 15 -12.84 -18.07 24.40
N GLY A 16 -14.04 -18.64 24.43
CA GLY A 16 -15.08 -18.36 23.42
C GLY A 16 -15.58 -16.91 23.44
N VAL A 17 -15.80 -16.34 24.63
CA VAL A 17 -16.22 -14.93 24.77
C VAL A 17 -15.11 -13.98 24.28
N LEU A 18 -13.85 -14.24 24.62
CA LEU A 18 -12.71 -13.43 24.18
C LEU A 18 -12.49 -13.53 22.66
N SER A 19 -12.61 -14.72 22.08
CA SER A 19 -12.57 -14.93 20.63
C SER A 19 -13.70 -14.18 19.92
N GLY A 20 -14.94 -14.27 20.43
CA GLY A 20 -16.08 -13.54 19.87
C GLY A 20 -15.90 -12.02 19.95
N LEU A 21 -15.40 -11.50 21.07
CA LEU A 21 -15.10 -10.08 21.23
C LEU A 21 -13.98 -9.62 20.30
N ALA A 22 -12.93 -10.43 20.12
CA ALA A 22 -11.86 -10.13 19.17
C ALA A 22 -12.40 -10.05 17.73
N VAL A 23 -13.25 -10.98 17.32
CA VAL A 23 -13.90 -10.93 16.00
C VAL A 23 -14.78 -9.69 15.87
N ALA A 24 -15.59 -9.35 16.87
CA ALA A 24 -16.47 -8.19 16.83
C ALA A 24 -15.68 -6.87 16.70
N VAL A 25 -14.65 -6.68 17.52
CA VAL A 25 -13.74 -5.52 17.43
C VAL A 25 -13.04 -5.50 16.06
N GLY A 26 -12.58 -6.67 15.61
CA GLY A 26 -11.95 -6.83 14.30
C GLY A 26 -12.84 -6.39 13.16
N CYS A 27 -14.11 -6.80 13.16
CA CYS A 27 -15.11 -6.39 12.18
C CYS A 27 -15.37 -4.88 12.20
N VAL A 28 -15.48 -4.27 13.39
CA VAL A 28 -15.67 -2.81 13.52
C VAL A 28 -14.48 -2.05 12.94
N LEU A 29 -13.25 -2.46 13.27
CA LEU A 29 -12.05 -1.81 12.74
C LEU A 29 -11.90 -2.00 11.23
N PHE A 30 -12.13 -3.23 10.73
CA PHE A 30 -12.02 -3.55 9.31
C PHE A 30 -13.08 -2.83 8.48
N LEU A 31 -14.36 -3.05 8.78
CA LEU A 31 -15.47 -2.49 8.02
C LEU A 31 -15.58 -0.99 8.23
N GLY A 32 -15.40 -0.51 9.46
CA GLY A 32 -15.42 0.91 9.78
C GLY A 32 -14.26 1.65 9.11
N GLY A 33 -13.03 1.14 9.22
CA GLY A 33 -11.86 1.73 8.56
C GLY A 33 -11.98 1.73 7.04
N PHE A 34 -12.45 0.62 6.45
CA PHE A 34 -12.65 0.51 5.01
C PHE A 34 -13.75 1.45 4.51
N ALA A 35 -14.93 1.46 5.16
CA ALA A 35 -16.05 2.30 4.77
C ALA A 35 -15.68 3.79 4.92
N TRP A 36 -15.04 4.17 6.02
CA TRP A 36 -14.58 5.53 6.22
C TRP A 36 -13.53 5.94 5.18
N GLY A 37 -12.57 5.06 4.87
CA GLY A 37 -11.62 5.27 3.79
C GLY A 37 -12.28 5.45 2.43
N ALA A 38 -13.29 4.65 2.10
CA ALA A 38 -14.03 4.74 0.84
C ALA A 38 -14.83 6.04 0.70
N VAL A 39 -15.29 6.61 1.82
CA VAL A 39 -15.93 7.92 1.84
C VAL A 39 -14.91 9.03 1.63
N LEU A 40 -13.77 8.97 2.31
CA LEU A 40 -12.75 10.03 2.27
C LEU A 40 -11.88 10.03 1.02
N TYR A 41 -11.60 8.87 0.43
CA TYR A 41 -10.63 8.73 -0.66
C TYR A 41 -11.28 8.37 -1.99
N ARG A 42 -10.63 8.80 -3.08
CA ARG A 42 -10.93 8.38 -4.45
C ARG A 42 -9.71 7.71 -5.07
N PRO A 43 -9.87 6.53 -5.68
CA PRO A 43 -8.82 5.91 -6.47
C PRO A 43 -8.73 6.58 -7.84
N TYR A 44 -7.50 6.81 -8.31
CA TYR A 44 -7.21 7.26 -9.67
C TYR A 44 -6.14 6.36 -10.31
N THR A 45 -6.22 6.21 -11.62
CA THR A 45 -5.13 5.63 -12.43
C THR A 45 -4.45 6.77 -13.16
N VAL A 46 -3.13 6.90 -13.02
CA VAL A 46 -2.36 7.97 -13.65
C VAL A 46 -1.99 7.59 -15.09
N PRO A 47 -2.38 8.36 -16.12
CA PRO A 47 -2.14 7.98 -17.50
C PRO A 47 -0.84 8.55 -18.11
N THR A 48 -0.12 9.43 -17.40
CA THR A 48 1.04 10.17 -17.94
C THR A 48 2.19 10.25 -16.95
N ASP A 49 3.40 10.45 -17.45
CA ASP A 49 4.62 10.66 -16.64
C ASP A 49 4.84 12.12 -16.22
N SER A 50 3.84 12.99 -16.32
CA SER A 50 4.02 14.42 -16.00
C SER A 50 4.35 14.72 -14.53
N MET A 51 4.16 13.73 -13.66
CA MET A 51 4.48 13.78 -12.23
C MET A 51 5.66 12.87 -11.84
N SER A 52 6.38 12.30 -12.81
CA SER A 52 7.59 11.50 -12.54
C SER A 52 8.66 12.37 -11.87
N PRO A 53 9.39 11.86 -10.85
CA PRO A 53 9.37 10.50 -10.31
C PRO A 53 8.31 10.24 -9.23
N THR A 54 7.58 11.26 -8.77
CA THR A 54 6.64 11.14 -7.64
C THR A 54 5.47 10.22 -7.97
N VAL A 55 4.94 10.33 -9.19
CA VAL A 55 3.89 9.46 -9.72
C VAL A 55 4.17 9.17 -11.18
N THR A 56 4.17 7.90 -11.54
CA THR A 56 4.51 7.41 -12.88
C THR A 56 3.23 6.99 -13.63
N ALA A 57 3.28 6.96 -14.95
CA ALA A 57 2.20 6.39 -15.75
C ALA A 57 1.92 4.93 -15.34
N GLY A 58 0.65 4.61 -15.14
CA GLY A 58 0.16 3.31 -14.69
C GLY A 58 -0.04 3.19 -13.17
N ASP A 59 0.45 4.15 -12.37
CA ASP A 59 0.26 4.13 -10.92
C ASP A 59 -1.22 4.21 -10.54
N ARG A 60 -1.61 3.43 -9.52
CA ARG A 60 -2.90 3.61 -8.85
C ARG A 60 -2.68 4.40 -7.59
N VAL A 61 -3.41 5.49 -7.46
CA VAL A 61 -3.24 6.42 -6.36
C VAL A 61 -4.52 6.65 -5.58
N LEU A 62 -4.38 6.95 -4.30
CA LEU A 62 -5.46 7.39 -3.43
C LEU A 62 -5.32 8.89 -3.19
N ALA A 63 -6.37 9.62 -3.57
CA ALA A 63 -6.47 11.04 -3.29
C ALA A 63 -7.60 11.30 -2.29
N GLN A 64 -7.28 12.01 -1.20
CA GLN A 64 -8.23 12.45 -0.19
C GLN A 64 -9.12 13.52 -0.80
N ARG A 65 -10.44 13.40 -0.62
CA ARG A 65 -11.39 14.46 -0.93
C ARG A 65 -11.16 15.60 0.04
N ILE A 66 -10.77 16.75 -0.50
CA ILE A 66 -10.56 17.99 0.23
C ILE A 66 -11.06 19.13 -0.63
N ASP A 67 -11.31 20.28 -0.01
CA ASP A 67 -11.58 21.51 -0.74
C ASP A 67 -10.31 22.36 -0.92
N GLY A 68 -10.41 23.36 -1.80
CA GLY A 68 -9.30 24.24 -2.12
C GLY A 68 -8.75 25.02 -0.92
N SER A 69 -9.47 25.20 0.18
CA SER A 69 -9.00 25.93 1.37
C SER A 69 -7.98 25.13 2.20
N GLU A 70 -8.00 23.80 2.10
CA GLU A 70 -7.07 22.91 2.81
C GLU A 70 -5.73 22.76 2.09
N VAL A 71 -5.67 23.14 0.81
CA VAL A 71 -4.48 23.03 -0.04
C VAL A 71 -3.35 23.95 0.47
N ARG A 72 -2.14 23.41 0.52
CA ARG A 72 -0.91 24.14 0.85
C ARG A 72 0.16 23.90 -0.21
N ARG A 73 1.23 24.70 -0.18
CA ARG A 73 2.38 24.49 -1.08
C ARG A 73 2.98 23.10 -0.84
N GLY A 74 3.44 22.49 -1.91
CA GLY A 74 3.97 21.14 -1.93
C GLY A 74 2.90 20.05 -2.11
N ASP A 75 1.62 20.35 -1.92
CA ASP A 75 0.55 19.38 -2.17
C ASP A 75 0.49 18.97 -3.63
N VAL A 76 0.22 17.68 -3.88
CA VAL A 76 -0.13 17.20 -5.20
C VAL A 76 -1.65 17.07 -5.25
N VAL A 77 -2.28 17.82 -6.14
CA VAL A 77 -3.74 17.98 -6.19
C VAL A 77 -4.32 17.42 -7.47
N VAL A 78 -5.55 16.90 -7.36
CA VAL A 78 -6.42 16.57 -8.50
C VAL A 78 -7.35 17.76 -8.72
N PHE A 79 -7.31 18.33 -9.92
CA PHE A 79 -8.17 19.46 -10.29
C PHE A 79 -8.77 19.27 -11.68
N THR A 80 -9.79 20.07 -12.00
CA THR A 80 -10.42 20.07 -13.34
C THR A 80 -10.71 21.51 -13.76
N ASP A 81 -10.12 21.94 -14.86
CA ASP A 81 -10.26 23.30 -15.40
C ASP A 81 -10.47 23.24 -16.92
N ALA A 82 -11.42 24.04 -17.44
CA ALA A 82 -11.77 24.04 -18.86
C ALA A 82 -10.62 24.49 -19.76
N ARG A 83 -9.76 25.42 -19.28
CA ARG A 83 -8.57 25.88 -20.01
C ARG A 83 -7.52 24.78 -20.18
N TRP A 84 -7.62 23.75 -19.35
CA TRP A 84 -6.75 22.58 -19.32
C TRP A 84 -7.42 21.34 -19.95
N GLY A 85 -8.46 21.54 -20.75
CA GLY A 85 -9.17 20.48 -21.46
C GLY A 85 -10.31 19.82 -20.67
N GLY A 86 -10.62 20.31 -19.46
CA GLY A 86 -11.79 19.86 -18.69
C GLY A 86 -11.73 18.43 -18.17
N LEU A 87 -10.54 17.82 -18.16
CA LEU A 87 -10.30 16.49 -17.61
C LEU A 87 -9.59 16.58 -16.24
N PRO A 88 -9.73 15.57 -15.36
CA PRO A 88 -8.97 15.52 -14.11
C PRO A 88 -7.46 15.48 -14.37
N MET A 89 -6.73 16.40 -13.76
CA MET A 89 -5.27 16.51 -13.87
C MET A 89 -4.62 16.48 -12.50
N ILE A 90 -3.39 15.98 -12.46
CA ILE A 90 -2.58 15.89 -11.24
C ILE A 90 -1.35 16.76 -11.40
N LYS A 91 -1.15 17.71 -10.49
CA LYS A 91 0.00 18.62 -10.45
C LYS A 91 0.38 18.98 -9.02
N ARG A 92 1.62 19.42 -8.82
CA ARG A 92 2.11 19.95 -7.55
C ARG A 92 1.82 21.44 -7.43
N VAL A 93 1.29 21.83 -6.29
CA VAL A 93 1.08 23.23 -5.90
C VAL A 93 2.41 23.83 -5.50
N VAL A 94 2.88 24.82 -6.25
CA VAL A 94 4.13 25.53 -5.92
C VAL A 94 3.89 26.97 -5.45
N GLY A 95 2.75 27.56 -5.83
CA GLY A 95 2.32 28.89 -5.40
C GLY A 95 0.86 28.91 -4.98
N LEU A 96 0.57 29.69 -3.94
CA LEU A 96 -0.77 30.03 -3.47
C LEU A 96 -1.09 31.48 -3.84
N ASP A 97 -2.30 31.92 -3.54
CA ASP A 97 -2.75 33.30 -3.67
C ASP A 97 -1.73 34.32 -3.16
N GLY A 98 -1.45 35.34 -3.99
CA GLY A 98 -0.48 36.39 -3.71
C GLY A 98 0.99 36.03 -3.94
N ASP A 99 1.33 34.77 -4.17
CA ASP A 99 2.73 34.38 -4.39
C ASP A 99 3.27 34.88 -5.71
N ARG A 100 4.53 35.32 -5.67
CA ARG A 100 5.36 35.45 -6.86
C ARG A 100 6.22 34.20 -7.05
N VAL A 101 5.87 33.38 -8.03
CA VAL A 101 6.63 32.18 -8.41
C VAL A 101 7.52 32.52 -9.60
N ALA A 102 8.80 32.19 -9.52
CA ALA A 102 9.73 32.41 -10.63
C ALA A 102 10.78 31.32 -10.73
N CYS A 103 11.09 30.93 -11.97
CA CYS A 103 12.29 30.15 -12.27
C CYS A 103 13.25 31.03 -13.09
N CYS A 104 14.52 31.16 -12.70
CA CYS A 104 15.17 30.56 -11.51
C CYS A 104 16.17 31.51 -10.86
N ASP A 105 16.57 31.20 -9.62
CA ASP A 105 17.70 31.90 -8.98
C ASP A 105 19.05 31.55 -9.65
N ALA A 106 20.14 32.12 -9.13
CA ALA A 106 21.48 31.90 -9.68
C ALA A 106 21.95 30.44 -9.60
N ASP A 107 21.39 29.64 -8.69
CA ASP A 107 21.66 28.20 -8.55
C ASP A 107 20.63 27.36 -9.33
N GLY A 108 19.83 27.98 -10.20
CA GLY A 108 18.82 27.26 -10.96
C GLY A 108 17.65 26.73 -10.12
N ARG A 109 17.38 27.27 -8.93
CA ARG A 109 16.24 26.84 -8.10
C ARG A 109 15.00 27.67 -8.38
N LEU A 110 13.83 27.04 -8.25
CA LEU A 110 12.56 27.74 -8.20
C LEU A 110 12.55 28.69 -7.00
N THR A 111 11.99 29.87 -7.17
CA THR A 111 11.79 30.84 -6.09
C THR A 111 10.31 31.10 -5.88
N VAL A 112 9.91 31.25 -4.62
CA VAL A 112 8.59 31.71 -4.19
C VAL A 112 8.81 32.93 -3.31
N ASN A 113 8.29 34.08 -3.74
CA ASN A 113 8.53 35.38 -3.10
C ASN A 113 10.02 35.68 -2.89
N GLY A 114 10.84 35.29 -3.88
CA GLY A 114 12.31 35.44 -3.83
C GLY A 114 13.02 34.42 -2.93
N THR A 115 12.30 33.62 -2.15
CA THR A 115 12.88 32.56 -1.34
C THR A 115 13.08 31.31 -2.20
N PRO A 116 14.30 30.77 -2.30
CA PRO A 116 14.54 29.59 -3.11
C PRO A 116 13.96 28.34 -2.44
N VAL A 117 13.33 27.50 -3.26
CA VAL A 117 12.67 26.27 -2.83
C VAL A 117 13.51 25.07 -3.23
N PRO A 118 13.97 24.24 -2.28
CA PRO A 118 14.60 22.96 -2.60
C PRO A 118 13.61 22.01 -3.26
N GLU A 119 13.98 21.37 -4.36
CA GLU A 119 13.10 20.42 -5.05
C GLU A 119 13.80 19.06 -5.24
N PRO A 120 13.96 18.26 -4.16
CA PRO A 120 14.74 17.02 -4.22
C PRO A 120 14.22 16.02 -5.25
N TYR A 121 12.91 16.03 -5.52
CA TYR A 121 12.27 15.16 -6.52
C TYR A 121 12.72 15.45 -7.96
N LEU A 122 13.30 16.62 -8.24
CA LEU A 122 13.83 16.94 -9.58
C LEU A 122 15.21 16.31 -9.82
N ARG A 123 15.99 16.04 -8.76
CA ARG A 123 17.38 15.59 -8.89
C ARG A 123 17.53 14.25 -9.57
N SER A 124 16.56 13.34 -9.40
CA SER A 124 16.58 12.04 -10.07
C SER A 124 16.42 12.14 -11.59
N GLN A 125 15.95 13.29 -12.09
CA GLN A 125 15.78 13.58 -13.51
C GLN A 125 16.96 14.37 -14.10
N GLY A 126 18.00 14.65 -13.30
CA GLY A 126 19.10 15.56 -13.66
C GLY A 126 18.78 17.04 -13.39
N TRP A 127 17.54 17.38 -13.01
CA TRP A 127 17.09 18.76 -12.81
C TRP A 127 17.33 19.24 -11.36
N GLY A 128 17.68 20.52 -11.21
CA GLY A 128 17.89 21.16 -9.91
C GLY A 128 19.31 21.00 -9.35
N GLY A 129 19.83 22.06 -8.73
CA GLY A 129 21.19 22.10 -8.18
C GLY A 129 22.09 23.08 -8.92
N LYS A 130 22.71 22.65 -10.04
CA LYS A 130 23.40 23.57 -10.97
C LYS A 130 22.62 23.78 -12.28
N GLU A 131 21.65 22.93 -12.55
CA GLU A 131 20.72 23.05 -13.67
C GLU A 131 19.42 23.73 -13.22
N ALA A 132 18.87 24.57 -14.10
CA ALA A 132 17.64 25.31 -13.82
C ALA A 132 16.47 24.34 -13.54
N ALA A 133 15.62 24.63 -12.56
CA ALA A 133 14.49 23.81 -12.16
C ALA A 133 13.35 23.77 -13.20
N SER A 134 13.47 24.54 -14.29
CA SER A 134 12.56 24.52 -15.43
C SER A 134 13.37 24.70 -16.72
N PRO A 135 13.02 24.01 -17.81
CA PRO A 135 13.63 24.23 -19.13
C PRO A 135 13.37 25.64 -19.69
N THR A 136 12.32 26.30 -19.21
CA THR A 136 11.92 27.65 -19.61
C THR A 136 11.91 28.58 -18.40
N GLY A 137 12.46 29.77 -18.58
CA GLY A 137 12.37 30.83 -17.57
C GLY A 137 10.96 31.41 -17.52
N PHE A 138 10.49 31.74 -16.32
CA PHE A 138 9.18 32.35 -16.12
C PHE A 138 9.10 33.13 -14.81
N SER A 139 8.15 34.06 -14.75
CA SER A 139 7.72 34.70 -13.52
C SER A 139 6.22 34.96 -13.58
N ALA A 140 5.51 34.56 -12.54
CA ALA A 140 4.07 34.75 -12.42
C ALA A 140 3.73 35.19 -10.99
N THR A 141 2.73 36.07 -10.87
CA THR A 141 2.09 36.37 -9.59
C THR A 141 0.74 35.66 -9.56
N VAL A 142 0.49 34.88 -8.52
CA VAL A 142 -0.72 34.09 -8.39
C VAL A 142 -1.87 34.99 -7.94
N PRO A 143 -2.96 35.09 -8.70
CA PRO A 143 -4.14 35.85 -8.29
C PRO A 143 -4.76 35.32 -7.00
N ASP A 144 -5.54 36.17 -6.34
CA ASP A 144 -6.30 35.78 -5.16
C ASP A 144 -7.25 34.61 -5.48
N GLY A 145 -7.31 33.62 -4.58
CA GLY A 145 -8.13 32.44 -4.75
C GLY A 145 -7.64 31.47 -5.84
N HIS A 146 -6.41 31.62 -6.34
CA HIS A 146 -5.82 30.74 -7.34
C HIS A 146 -4.56 30.00 -6.83
N LEU A 147 -4.10 29.03 -7.62
CA LEU A 147 -2.93 28.20 -7.38
C LEU A 147 -2.03 28.21 -8.61
N PHE A 148 -0.71 28.16 -8.41
CA PHE A 148 0.25 27.90 -9.48
C PHE A 148 0.74 26.46 -9.38
N LEU A 149 0.53 25.70 -10.45
CA LEU A 149 0.68 24.25 -10.47
C LEU A 149 1.78 23.84 -11.44
N LEU A 150 2.70 22.99 -11.01
CA LEU A 150 3.78 22.44 -11.83
C LEU A 150 3.75 20.92 -11.82
N GLY A 151 4.13 20.30 -12.94
CA GLY A 151 4.50 18.89 -12.93
C GLY A 151 5.89 18.69 -12.36
N ASP A 152 6.11 17.53 -11.75
CA ASP A 152 7.45 17.14 -11.29
C ASP A 152 8.35 16.78 -12.48
N GLN A 153 7.78 16.26 -13.58
CA GLN A 153 8.51 16.08 -14.83
C GLN A 153 8.56 17.40 -15.61
N ARG A 154 9.50 18.26 -15.23
CA ARG A 154 9.57 19.67 -15.68
C ARG A 154 9.67 19.86 -17.19
N ALA A 155 10.33 18.95 -17.90
CA ALA A 155 10.47 19.02 -19.35
C ALA A 155 9.24 18.53 -20.13
N GLY A 156 8.47 17.59 -19.56
CA GLY A 156 7.36 16.92 -20.27
C GLY A 156 5.97 17.29 -19.76
N SER A 157 5.87 18.19 -18.78
CA SER A 157 4.60 18.56 -18.17
C SER A 157 3.97 19.77 -18.84
N GLN A 158 2.76 19.61 -19.38
CA GLN A 158 1.84 20.71 -19.63
C GLN A 158 1.24 21.14 -18.30
N ASP A 159 1.71 22.28 -17.79
CA ASP A 159 1.33 22.85 -16.51
C ASP A 159 1.17 24.38 -16.56
N SER A 160 1.13 25.08 -15.42
CA SER A 160 0.86 26.54 -15.40
C SER A 160 1.77 27.34 -16.33
N ARG A 161 2.98 26.84 -16.63
CA ARG A 161 3.93 27.49 -17.53
C ARG A 161 3.46 27.60 -18.97
N VAL A 162 2.61 26.69 -19.47
CA VAL A 162 2.11 26.76 -20.86
C VAL A 162 0.93 27.72 -21.01
N HIS A 163 0.31 28.13 -19.90
CA HIS A 163 -0.88 28.99 -19.86
C HIS A 163 -0.55 30.42 -19.37
N LEU A 164 0.73 30.82 -19.33
CA LEU A 164 1.16 32.11 -18.76
C LEU A 164 0.57 33.34 -19.46
N GLN A 165 0.25 33.24 -20.74
CA GLN A 165 -0.32 34.33 -21.54
C GLN A 165 -1.87 34.38 -21.47
N GLU A 166 -2.49 33.41 -20.79
CA GLU A 166 -3.94 33.36 -20.62
C GLU A 166 -4.40 34.19 -19.40
N PRO A 167 -5.68 34.58 -19.35
CA PRO A 167 -6.26 35.20 -18.15
C PRO A 167 -5.96 34.37 -16.90
N GLY A 168 -5.39 35.03 -15.89
CA GLY A 168 -4.95 34.40 -14.65
C GLY A 168 -3.48 33.94 -14.63
N GLY A 169 -2.69 34.18 -15.69
CA GLY A 169 -1.24 33.97 -15.66
C GLY A 169 -0.83 32.51 -15.42
N GLY A 170 -1.55 31.58 -16.03
CA GLY A 170 -1.36 30.14 -15.87
C GLY A 170 -1.88 29.55 -14.56
N SER A 171 -2.48 30.36 -13.69
CA SER A 171 -3.02 29.90 -12.41
C SER A 171 -4.39 29.21 -12.55
N VAL A 172 -4.68 28.33 -11.60
CA VAL A 172 -5.91 27.53 -11.53
C VAL A 172 -6.72 27.96 -10.30
N PRO A 173 -8.05 28.17 -10.40
CA PRO A 173 -8.88 28.51 -9.25
C PRO A 173 -8.77 27.44 -8.16
N ARG A 174 -8.66 27.84 -6.90
CA ARG A 174 -8.66 26.91 -5.75
C ARG A 174 -9.92 26.04 -5.72
N GLY A 175 -11.05 26.58 -6.15
CA GLY A 175 -12.32 25.84 -6.25
C GLY A 175 -12.34 24.75 -7.33
N ALA A 176 -11.36 24.71 -8.24
CA ALA A 176 -11.22 23.63 -9.21
C ALA A 176 -10.60 22.35 -8.62
N VAL A 177 -10.04 22.43 -7.41
CA VAL A 177 -9.46 21.28 -6.71
C VAL A 177 -10.56 20.37 -6.18
N THR A 178 -10.41 19.07 -6.41
CA THR A 178 -11.38 18.05 -6.00
C THR A 178 -10.81 17.01 -5.03
N ALA A 179 -9.49 16.85 -5.02
CA ALA A 179 -8.80 15.94 -4.13
C ALA A 179 -7.31 16.28 -3.99
N ARG A 180 -6.66 15.73 -2.98
CA ARG A 180 -5.21 15.78 -2.76
C ARG A 180 -4.64 14.37 -2.67
N LEU A 181 -3.58 14.12 -3.41
CA LEU A 181 -2.86 12.87 -3.45
C LEU A 181 -2.16 12.60 -2.11
N ASP A 182 -2.45 11.46 -1.48
CA ASP A 182 -1.79 11.04 -0.24
C ASP A 182 -1.00 9.74 -0.39
N ALA A 183 -1.33 8.86 -1.35
CA ALA A 183 -0.64 7.58 -1.50
C ALA A 183 -0.64 7.04 -2.93
N VAL A 184 0.45 6.40 -3.31
CA VAL A 184 0.55 5.44 -4.41
C VAL A 184 0.33 4.05 -3.81
N VAL A 185 -0.66 3.30 -4.30
CA VAL A 185 -1.05 1.99 -3.76
C VAL A 185 -0.76 0.82 -4.70
N TRP A 186 -0.43 1.11 -5.96
CA TRP A 186 0.01 0.12 -6.94
C TRP A 186 0.98 0.77 -7.92
N PRO A 187 2.08 0.09 -8.32
CA PRO A 187 2.44 -1.31 -8.03
C PRO A 187 2.85 -1.58 -6.58
N VAL A 188 2.66 -2.80 -6.06
CA VAL A 188 2.92 -3.15 -4.63
C VAL A 188 4.37 -2.84 -4.21
N GLY A 189 5.33 -3.03 -5.11
CA GLY A 189 6.75 -2.71 -4.87
C GLY A 189 7.06 -1.20 -4.79
N GLY A 190 6.13 -0.34 -5.21
CA GLY A 190 6.21 1.11 -5.12
C GLY A 190 5.09 1.73 -4.26
N ALA A 191 4.35 0.90 -3.51
CA ALA A 191 3.28 1.39 -2.66
C ALA A 191 3.89 2.25 -1.55
N ALA A 192 3.62 3.54 -1.59
CA ALA A 192 4.18 4.53 -0.67
C ALA A 192 3.13 5.59 -0.37
N VAL A 193 3.12 6.04 0.89
CA VAL A 193 2.46 7.29 1.23
C VAL A 193 3.31 8.40 0.66
N VAL A 194 2.71 9.29 -0.12
CA VAL A 194 3.43 10.40 -0.76
C VAL A 194 3.81 11.37 0.35
N ASP A 195 5.10 11.41 0.67
CA ASP A 195 5.60 12.32 1.70
C ASP A 195 5.47 13.78 1.20
N ARG A 196 5.09 14.65 2.12
CA ARG A 196 5.03 16.09 1.86
C ARG A 196 6.45 16.60 1.63
N PRO A 197 6.72 17.34 0.55
CA PRO A 197 8.01 17.97 0.38
C PRO A 197 8.19 19.04 1.46
N LEU A 198 8.98 18.71 2.49
CA LEU A 198 9.34 19.60 3.60
C LEU A 198 10.05 20.88 3.11
N SER A 199 10.47 20.92 1.86
CA SER A 199 11.06 22.10 1.24
C SER A 199 10.14 23.33 1.22
N PHE A 200 8.82 23.13 1.28
CA PHE A 200 7.86 24.22 1.39
C PHE A 200 7.53 24.58 2.85
N ALA A 201 7.93 23.75 3.83
CA ALA A 201 7.58 23.96 5.24
C ALA A 201 8.23 25.22 5.83
N ALA A 202 9.35 25.66 5.27
CA ALA A 202 10.04 26.89 5.69
C ALA A 202 9.38 28.17 5.16
N LEU A 203 8.44 28.07 4.21
CA LEU A 203 7.72 29.23 3.66
C LEU A 203 6.51 29.60 4.56
N PRO A 204 6.10 30.89 4.59
CA PRO A 204 4.92 31.32 5.32
C PRO A 204 3.66 30.54 4.93
N GLY A 205 2.88 30.09 5.91
CA GLY A 205 1.69 29.24 5.70
C GLY A 205 1.97 27.73 5.71
N GLY A 206 3.24 27.32 5.75
CA GLY A 206 3.66 25.93 6.00
C GLY A 206 3.16 24.91 4.98
N VAL A 207 3.17 23.64 5.41
CA VAL A 207 2.62 22.50 4.67
C VAL A 207 1.34 22.02 5.34
N SER A 208 0.47 21.37 4.59
CA SER A 208 -0.77 20.81 5.12
C SER A 208 -0.51 19.60 6.02
N GLU A 209 -1.53 19.11 6.73
CA GLU A 209 -1.45 17.87 7.52
C GLU A 209 -1.68 16.61 6.66
N PRO A 210 -0.98 15.50 6.93
CA PRO A 210 -1.23 14.23 6.23
C PRO A 210 -2.65 13.75 6.46
N GLY A 211 -3.30 13.24 5.41
CA GLY A 211 -4.59 12.57 5.57
C GLY A 211 -4.49 11.27 6.37
N PRO A 212 -5.64 10.72 6.82
CA PRO A 212 -5.66 9.55 7.71
C PRO A 212 -5.35 8.22 7.02
N VAL A 213 -4.81 8.21 5.79
CA VAL A 213 -4.55 6.99 5.00
C VAL A 213 -3.73 5.94 5.76
N ARG A 214 -2.72 6.37 6.53
CA ARG A 214 -1.90 5.45 7.36
C ARG A 214 -2.72 4.83 8.49
N THR A 215 -3.48 5.67 9.21
CA THR A 215 -4.31 5.23 10.33
C THR A 215 -5.43 4.29 9.87
N LEU A 216 -6.05 4.60 8.73
CA LEU A 216 -7.06 3.76 8.12
C LEU A 216 -6.49 2.43 7.65
N GLY A 217 -5.32 2.44 7.00
CA GLY A 217 -4.60 1.22 6.63
C GLY A 217 -4.34 0.33 7.84
N TRP A 218 -3.84 0.91 8.94
CA TRP A 218 -3.62 0.17 10.19
C TRP A 218 -4.90 -0.37 10.82
N ALA A 219 -5.98 0.41 10.86
CA ALA A 219 -7.26 -0.04 11.37
C ALA A 219 -7.80 -1.24 10.57
N VAL A 220 -7.72 -1.17 9.23
CA VAL A 220 -8.15 -2.26 8.35
C VAL A 220 -7.29 -3.51 8.57
N LEU A 221 -5.96 -3.37 8.61
CA LEU A 221 -5.07 -4.51 8.84
C LEU A 221 -5.25 -5.14 10.23
N ALA A 222 -5.29 -4.34 11.29
CA ALA A 222 -5.53 -4.82 12.64
C ALA A 222 -6.90 -5.50 12.75
N GLY A 223 -7.92 -4.93 12.11
CA GLY A 223 -9.24 -5.52 12.03
C GLY A 223 -9.24 -6.90 11.38
N ALA A 224 -8.59 -7.03 10.22
CA ALA A 224 -8.45 -8.31 9.52
C ALA A 224 -7.73 -9.36 10.36
N VAL A 225 -6.63 -8.98 11.03
CA VAL A 225 -5.87 -9.89 11.91
C VAL A 225 -6.73 -10.36 13.08
N LEU A 226 -7.49 -9.47 13.72
CA LEU A 226 -8.39 -9.82 14.83
C LEU A 226 -9.52 -10.75 14.40
N VAL A 227 -10.12 -10.52 13.22
CA VAL A 227 -11.15 -11.40 12.67
C VAL A 227 -10.59 -12.80 12.40
N LEU A 228 -9.45 -12.89 11.71
CA LEU A 228 -8.84 -14.17 11.37
C LEU A 228 -8.35 -14.92 12.61
N GLY A 229 -7.65 -14.24 13.51
CA GLY A 229 -7.14 -14.83 14.76
C GLY A 229 -8.27 -15.26 15.70
N GLY A 230 -9.31 -14.42 15.84
CA GLY A 230 -10.49 -14.74 16.62
C GLY A 230 -11.24 -15.95 16.07
N ALA A 231 -11.48 -16.01 14.75
CA ALA A 231 -12.16 -17.13 14.10
C ALA A 231 -11.37 -18.44 14.15
N ALA A 232 -10.04 -18.37 14.02
CA ALA A 232 -9.16 -19.54 14.07
C ALA A 232 -8.96 -20.12 15.49
N TYR A 233 -9.34 -19.39 16.54
CA TYR A 233 -9.16 -19.81 17.94
C TYR A 233 -9.84 -21.15 18.25
N GLY A 234 -11.08 -21.37 17.79
CA GLY A 234 -11.82 -22.60 18.04
C GLY A 234 -11.14 -23.86 17.46
N PRO A 235 -10.81 -23.88 16.16
CA PRO A 235 -10.06 -24.98 15.54
C PRO A 235 -8.68 -25.21 16.17
N LEU A 236 -7.92 -24.16 16.47
CA LEU A 236 -6.57 -24.27 17.03
C LEU A 236 -6.56 -24.74 18.49
N ALA A 237 -7.53 -24.30 19.32
CA ALA A 237 -7.67 -24.77 20.69
C ALA A 237 -7.99 -26.28 20.76
N ARG A 238 -8.73 -26.82 19.78
CA ARG A 238 -9.04 -28.26 19.67
C ARG A 238 -7.82 -29.09 19.27
N LEU A 239 -6.95 -28.56 18.42
CA LEU A 239 -5.70 -29.23 18.01
C LEU A 239 -4.66 -29.26 19.14
N GLY A 240 -4.64 -28.26 20.03
CA GLY A 240 -3.75 -28.24 21.20
C GLY A 240 -4.20 -29.16 22.34
N ALA A 241 -5.51 -29.33 22.54
CA ALA A 241 -6.06 -30.18 23.60
C ALA A 241 -5.89 -31.69 23.34
N GLY A 242 -5.69 -32.11 22.08
CA GLY A 242 -5.56 -33.51 21.68
C GLY A 242 -4.20 -34.18 21.98
N ARG A 243 -3.20 -33.45 22.48
CA ARG A 243 -1.84 -33.98 22.75
C ARG A 243 -1.58 -34.37 24.21
N GLY A 244 -2.55 -34.22 25.12
CA GLY A 244 -2.35 -34.36 26.57
C GLY A 244 -3.00 -35.57 27.26
N SER A 245 -3.49 -36.58 26.53
CA SER A 245 -4.18 -37.73 27.16
C SER A 245 -3.81 -39.05 26.51
N GLY A 246 -2.59 -39.49 26.77
CA GLY A 246 -2.07 -40.77 26.30
C GLY A 246 -1.03 -41.35 27.25
N ALA A 247 -1.34 -41.45 28.54
CA ALA A 247 -0.51 -42.21 29.48
C ALA A 247 -1.38 -42.93 30.52
N GLY A 248 -1.38 -44.26 30.45
CA GLY A 248 -1.75 -45.14 31.55
C GLY A 248 -3.13 -45.81 31.48
N ARG A 249 -3.30 -46.82 30.62
CA ARG A 249 -4.30 -47.88 30.84
C ARG A 249 -3.57 -49.20 31.08
N VAL A 250 -3.48 -49.60 32.35
CA VAL A 250 -3.00 -50.94 32.75
C VAL A 250 -4.13 -51.94 32.49
N PRO A 251 -3.90 -53.07 31.78
CA PRO A 251 -4.91 -54.12 31.65
C PRO A 251 -4.93 -55.00 32.91
N GLY A 252 -6.08 -55.06 33.58
CA GLY A 252 -6.35 -56.02 34.65
C GLY A 252 -6.65 -57.40 34.07
N ALA A 253 -5.94 -58.41 34.55
CA ALA A 253 -6.10 -59.81 34.21
C ALA A 253 -7.41 -60.40 34.76
N GLY A 254 -8.11 -61.20 33.93
CA GLY A 254 -9.24 -62.03 34.33
C GLY A 254 -9.32 -63.26 33.44
N ARG A 255 -8.99 -64.43 34.00
CA ARG A 255 -9.04 -65.76 33.37
C ARG A 255 -10.48 -66.22 33.15
N GLY A 256 -10.71 -66.93 32.05
CA GLY A 256 -11.86 -67.82 31.85
C GLY A 256 -11.63 -68.70 30.63
N GLN A 257 -11.21 -69.95 30.86
CA GLN A 257 -11.12 -71.03 29.87
C GLN A 257 -12.53 -71.48 29.45
N ASP A 258 -12.75 -71.77 28.18
CA ASP A 258 -13.28 -73.09 27.79
C ASP A 258 -13.02 -73.38 26.30
N SER A 259 -13.20 -74.65 25.93
CA SER A 259 -12.42 -75.42 25.00
C SER A 259 -13.28 -76.12 23.95
N GLY A 260 -12.68 -76.40 22.79
CA GLY A 260 -13.08 -77.45 21.85
C GLY A 260 -13.61 -76.96 20.50
N ARG A 261 -13.40 -77.60 19.35
CA ARG A 261 -12.53 -78.71 18.90
C ARG A 261 -12.82 -78.87 17.38
N THR A 262 -11.79 -79.19 16.57
CA THR A 262 -11.79 -79.86 15.22
C THR A 262 -12.51 -79.17 14.04
N GLY A 263 -12.02 -79.14 12.79
CA GLY A 263 -11.00 -79.90 12.04
C GLY A 263 -11.04 -79.46 10.55
N PRO A 264 -10.36 -80.13 9.58
CA PRO A 264 -9.26 -79.54 8.81
C PRO A 264 -9.48 -79.42 7.27
N GLY A 265 -8.58 -78.75 6.55
CA GLY A 265 -8.53 -78.82 5.08
C GLY A 265 -7.37 -78.07 4.39
N ALA A 266 -6.26 -78.79 4.15
CA ALA A 266 -5.34 -78.76 3.01
C ALA A 266 -4.74 -77.45 2.42
N ALA A 267 -3.39 -77.42 2.39
CA ALA A 267 -2.52 -76.68 1.46
C ALA A 267 -2.20 -77.56 0.21
N PRO A 268 -1.22 -77.30 -0.69
CA PRO A 268 -0.28 -76.16 -0.86
C PRO A 268 0.03 -75.73 -2.33
N GLY A 269 0.93 -74.74 -2.49
CA GLY A 269 1.76 -74.53 -3.71
C GLY A 269 1.61 -73.13 -4.33
N ALA A 270 2.61 -72.49 -4.94
CA ALA A 270 4.04 -72.72 -5.09
C ALA A 270 4.68 -71.43 -5.68
N ARG A 271 5.83 -71.06 -5.13
CA ARG A 271 7.03 -70.36 -5.69
C ARG A 271 7.01 -69.00 -6.43
N PRO A 272 8.12 -68.21 -6.28
CA PRO A 272 8.40 -66.90 -6.89
C PRO A 272 9.33 -67.07 -8.15
N PRO A 273 9.90 -66.05 -8.84
CA PRO A 273 10.97 -65.15 -8.31
C PRO A 273 11.15 -63.76 -9.01
N GLY A 274 12.06 -62.97 -8.42
CA GLY A 274 12.96 -62.04 -9.15
C GLY A 274 12.43 -60.62 -9.37
N GLY A 275 13.23 -59.56 -9.28
CA GLY A 275 14.65 -59.43 -9.01
C GLY A 275 15.06 -57.96 -9.19
N ALA A 276 15.93 -57.51 -8.27
CA ALA A 276 17.09 -56.63 -8.47
C ALA A 276 16.93 -55.25 -9.16
N ARG A 277 17.28 -54.18 -8.42
CA ARG A 277 18.47 -53.28 -8.63
C ARG A 277 18.28 -52.28 -9.78
N ASP A 278 18.86 -51.09 -9.83
CA ASP A 278 19.63 -50.17 -8.99
C ASP A 278 19.68 -48.87 -9.83
N ALA A 279 20.29 -47.81 -9.28
CA ALA A 279 20.91 -46.69 -10.00
C ALA A 279 20.06 -45.44 -10.27
N SER A 280 20.28 -44.49 -9.35
CA SER A 280 20.37 -43.03 -9.55
C SER A 280 21.64 -42.66 -10.38
N PRO A 281 22.06 -41.39 -10.50
CA PRO A 281 21.51 -40.23 -11.22
C PRO A 281 22.50 -39.68 -12.28
N ASP A 282 22.10 -38.68 -13.07
CA ASP A 282 22.91 -37.62 -13.75
C ASP A 282 22.08 -37.08 -14.94
N GLY A 283 22.18 -35.86 -15.44
CA GLY A 283 23.12 -34.77 -15.25
C GLY A 283 22.75 -33.65 -16.23
N SER A 284 23.18 -32.43 -15.93
CA SER A 284 22.87 -31.19 -16.65
C SER A 284 23.62 -31.03 -17.98
N SER A 285 23.00 -30.34 -18.95
CA SER A 285 23.65 -29.44 -19.93
C SER A 285 22.52 -28.65 -20.60
N GLY A 286 22.60 -27.39 -21.05
CA GLY A 286 23.70 -26.47 -21.30
C GLY A 286 23.16 -25.50 -22.38
N GLY A 287 22.51 -24.40 -21.96
CA GLY A 287 21.83 -23.45 -22.86
C GLY A 287 22.76 -22.36 -23.38
N ALA A 288 22.91 -22.30 -24.71
CA ALA A 288 23.84 -21.45 -25.44
C ALA A 288 23.53 -19.93 -25.34
N ARG A 289 24.59 -19.13 -25.13
CA ARG A 289 24.62 -17.69 -25.40
C ARG A 289 25.04 -17.45 -26.85
N ARG A 290 24.25 -16.71 -27.62
CA ARG A 290 24.65 -16.14 -28.91
C ARG A 290 24.88 -14.64 -28.74
N ARG A 291 26.12 -14.22 -28.94
CA ARG A 291 26.60 -12.84 -29.01
C ARG A 291 26.31 -12.32 -30.43
N VAL A 292 25.68 -11.16 -30.55
CA VAL A 292 25.57 -10.42 -31.81
C VAL A 292 26.52 -9.23 -31.73
N THR A 293 27.40 -9.14 -32.72
CA THR A 293 28.36 -8.06 -33.00
C THR A 293 28.08 -7.53 -34.40
N GLY A 294 28.34 -6.24 -34.62
CA GLY A 294 28.36 -5.56 -35.93
C GLY A 294 27.35 -4.41 -35.98
N GLU A 295 27.75 -3.14 -35.82
CA GLU A 295 28.50 -2.24 -36.72
C GLU A 295 27.58 -1.35 -37.56
N GLY A 296 27.89 -0.05 -37.59
CA GLY A 296 27.17 1.02 -38.28
C GLY A 296 27.38 2.37 -37.61
#